data_AF-A0A1A8G884-F1
#
_entry.id   AF-A0A1A8G884-F1
#
_cell.length_a   1.000
_cell.length_b   1.000
_cell.length_c   1.000
_cell.angle_alpha   90.00
_cell.angle_beta   90.00
_cell.angle_gamma   90.00
#
_symmetry.space_group_name_H-M   'P 1'
#
loop_
_entity.id
_entity.type
_entity.pdbx_description
1 polymer ?
#
loop_
_entity_poly.entity_id
_entity_poly.type
_entity_poly.pdbx_seq_one_letter_code
_entity_poly.pdbx_strand_id
1 'polypeptide(L)' 'SRPADGPKEKQEAPEAEYLTSRCVLFTYYHGDISSVVDEHFSRALSSYMDGEGKRRASDQQGTDTPSPSSRR' A
#
# COMPACT_ATOMS: atom_id res chain seq x y z
N SER A 1 -3.84 -15.75 24.85
CA SER A 1 -2.68 -14.84 24.70
C SER A 1 -3.14 -13.64 23.87
N ARG A 2 -3.20 -12.45 24.47
CA ARG A 2 -3.57 -11.20 23.78
C ARG A 2 -2.35 -10.78 22.96
N PRO A 3 -2.46 -10.45 21.66
CA PRO A 3 -1.30 -9.96 20.93
C PRO A 3 -0.92 -8.61 21.55
N ALA A 4 0.35 -8.44 21.86
CA ALA A 4 0.89 -7.19 22.36
C ALA A 4 0.70 -6.12 21.28
N ASP A 5 -0.08 -5.09 21.62
CA ASP A 5 -0.15 -3.84 20.85
C ASP A 5 1.30 -3.33 20.73
N GLY A 6 1.85 -3.34 19.52
CA GLY A 6 3.17 -2.79 19.23
C GLY A 6 3.22 -1.29 19.57
N PRO A 7 4.41 -0.67 19.61
CA PRO A 7 4.52 0.75 19.89
C PRO A 7 3.65 1.51 18.90
N LYS A 8 2.59 2.14 19.38
CA LYS A 8 1.85 3.15 18.62
C LYS A 8 2.84 4.31 18.52
N GLU A 9 3.64 4.32 17.46
CA GLU A 9 4.39 5.50 17.06
C GLU A 9 3.40 6.65 17.14
N LYS A 10 3.68 7.58 18.04
CA LYS A 10 2.84 8.75 18.24
C LYS A 10 2.90 9.50 16.93
N GLN A 11 1.89 9.30 16.08
CA GLN A 11 1.76 10.03 14.83
C GLN A 11 1.79 11.50 15.23
N GLU A 12 2.90 12.15 14.92
CA GLU A 12 3.11 13.54 15.27
C GLU A 12 1.99 14.35 14.59
N ALA A 13 1.47 15.35 15.28
CA ALA A 13 0.41 16.15 14.71
C ALA A 13 0.92 16.79 13.41
N PRO A 14 0.11 16.82 12.33
CA PRO A 14 0.52 17.40 11.07
C PRO A 14 0.90 18.87 11.27
N GLU A 15 1.96 19.31 10.62
CA GLU A 15 2.41 20.70 10.66
C GLU A 15 1.35 21.58 9.97
N ALA A 16 0.95 22.66 10.65
CA ALA A 16 -0.02 23.62 10.14
C ALA A 16 0.68 24.88 9.66
N GLU A 17 0.52 25.20 8.37
CA GLU A 17 1.08 26.40 7.74
C GLU A 17 -0.05 27.35 7.29
N TYR A 18 0.12 28.65 7.53
CA TYR A 18 -0.82 29.68 7.10
C TYR A 18 -0.27 30.42 5.88
N LEU A 19 -0.84 30.15 4.70
CA LEU A 19 -0.41 30.80 3.45
C LEU A 19 -1.06 32.19 3.28
N THR A 20 -2.34 32.30 3.63
CA THR A 20 -3.10 33.57 3.62
C THR A 20 -4.16 33.55 4.72
N SER A 21 -4.89 34.67 4.92
CA SER A 21 -5.93 34.78 5.95
C SER A 21 -7.05 33.73 5.88
N ARG A 22 -7.23 33.06 4.73
CA ARG A 22 -8.28 32.03 4.53
C ARG A 22 -7.70 30.72 4.00
N CYS A 23 -6.41 30.48 4.16
CA CYS A 23 -5.75 29.29 3.68
C CYS A 23 -4.82 28.72 4.75
N VAL A 24 -5.17 27.54 5.24
CA VAL A 24 -4.38 26.73 6.17
C VAL A 24 -4.04 25.42 5.46
N LEU A 25 -2.76 25.05 5.47
CA LEU A 25 -2.24 23.83 4.90
C LEU A 25 -1.81 22.89 6.03
N PHE A 26 -2.22 21.63 5.95
CA PHE A 26 -1.75 20.58 6.86
C PHE A 26 -0.92 19.58 6.08
N THR A 27 0.32 19.40 6.51
CA THR A 27 1.25 18.46 5.87
C THR A 27 1.31 17.15 6.68
N TYR A 28 1.00 16.04 6.01
CA TYR A 28 0.95 14.70 6.62
C TYR A 28 2.12 13.80 6.21
N TYR A 29 3.00 14.29 5.34
CA TYR A 29 4.27 13.64 5.06
C TYR A 29 5.37 14.28 5.90
N HIS A 30 6.47 13.55 6.10
CA HIS A 30 7.66 14.08 6.78
C HIS A 30 8.85 14.03 5.82
N GLY A 31 9.75 15.01 5.92
CA GLY A 31 10.95 15.11 5.08
C GLY A 31 10.74 15.92 3.79
N ASP A 32 11.63 15.71 2.83
CA ASP A 32 11.62 16.42 1.54
C ASP A 32 10.47 15.95 0.64
N ILE A 33 9.77 16.91 0.01
CA ILE A 33 8.61 16.63 -0.85
C ILE A 33 8.99 15.79 -2.06
N SER A 34 10.15 16.05 -2.68
CA SER A 34 10.59 15.34 -3.88
C SER A 34 10.81 13.87 -3.57
N SER A 35 11.45 13.59 -2.43
CA SER A 35 11.70 12.22 -1.96
C SER A 35 10.41 11.45 -1.68
N VAL A 36 9.45 12.07 -0.99
CA VAL A 36 8.14 11.46 -0.69
C VAL A 36 7.36 11.15 -1.98
N VAL A 37 7.40 12.09 -2.93
CA VAL A 37 6.76 11.94 -4.23
C VAL A 37 7.42 10.83 -5.05
N ASP A 38 8.75 10.78 -5.10
CA ASP A 38 9.50 9.74 -5.81
C ASP A 38 9.24 8.35 -5.23
N GLU A 39 9.18 8.21 -3.90
CA GLU A 39 8.82 6.96 -3.22
C GLU A 39 7.39 6.51 -3.58
N HIS A 40 6.44 7.45 -3.60
CA HIS A 40 5.05 7.18 -3.98
C HIS A 40 4.96 6.64 -5.42
N PHE A 41 5.60 7.31 -6.38
CA PHE A 41 5.59 6.90 -7.78
C PHE A 41 6.35 5.58 -8.00
N SER A 42 7.50 5.41 -7.37
CA SER A 42 8.29 4.17 -7.46
C SER A 42 7.48 2.95 -6.98
N ARG A 43 6.73 3.10 -5.87
CA ARG A 43 5.82 2.04 -5.38
C ARG A 43 4.71 1.75 -6.38
N ALA A 44 4.05 2.79 -6.90
CA ALA A 44 2.95 2.61 -7.87
C ALA A 44 3.42 1.95 -9.18
N LEU A 45 4.64 2.25 -9.61
CA LEU A 45 5.20 1.77 -10.88
C LEU A 45 6.03 0.48 -10.76
N SER A 46 6.30 0.00 -9.54
CA SER A 46 7.07 -1.22 -9.27
C SER A 46 6.61 -2.41 -10.14
N SER A 47 5.31 -2.67 -10.17
CA SER A 47 4.73 -3.77 -10.96
C SER A 47 4.88 -3.64 -12.49
N TYR A 48 5.03 -2.43 -13.02
CA TYR A 48 5.26 -2.19 -14.44
C TYR A 48 6.73 -2.38 -14.81
N MET A 49 7.63 -1.96 -13.92
CA MET A 49 9.08 -2.15 -14.09
C MET A 49 9.47 -3.63 -13.98
N ASP A 50 8.76 -4.40 -13.14
CA ASP A 50 8.90 -5.87 -13.06
C ASP A 50 8.20 -6.60 -14.24
N GLY A 51 7.55 -5.84 -15.12
CA GLY A 51 6.51 -6.30 -16.05
C GLY A 51 6.95 -6.69 -17.46
N GLU A 52 8.23 -6.53 -17.82
CA GLU A 52 8.79 -7.16 -19.03
C GLU A 52 9.24 -8.62 -18.80
N GLY A 53 8.63 -9.35 -17.85
CA GLY A 53 9.08 -10.71 -17.54
C GLY A 53 8.10 -11.73 -17.00
N LYS A 54 6.87 -11.40 -16.54
CA LYS A 54 6.02 -12.48 -15.97
C LYS A 54 4.51 -12.26 -15.94
N ARG A 55 3.89 -11.98 -17.08
CA ARG A 55 2.50 -12.44 -17.35
C ARG A 55 2.42 -13.95 -17.63
N ARG A 56 3.16 -14.75 -16.86
CA ARG A 56 2.97 -16.20 -16.73
C ARG A 56 2.95 -16.52 -15.24
N ALA A 57 2.01 -15.89 -14.53
CA ALA A 57 1.39 -16.56 -13.41
C ALA A 57 0.78 -17.84 -14.01
N SER A 58 1.46 -18.96 -13.78
CA SER A 58 0.89 -20.29 -13.65
C SER A 58 -0.63 -20.36 -13.91
N ASP A 59 -1.01 -20.46 -15.19
CA ASP A 59 -2.24 -21.18 -15.50
C ASP A 59 -1.98 -22.63 -15.11
N GLN A 60 -2.74 -23.01 -14.10
CA GLN A 60 -2.74 -24.28 -13.41
C GLN A 60 -2.97 -25.38 -14.44
N GLN A 61 -1.90 -26.08 -14.80
CA GLN A 61 -2.01 -27.39 -15.43
C GLN A 61 -2.00 -28.43 -14.32
N GLY A 62 -3.20 -28.89 -13.95
CA GLY A 62 -3.43 -29.92 -12.95
C GLY A 62 -4.93 -30.20 -12.87
N THR A 63 -5.33 -31.37 -13.34
CA THR A 63 -6.67 -31.79 -13.71
C THR A 63 -7.58 -32.11 -12.52
N ASP A 64 -8.88 -32.19 -12.86
CA ASP A 64 -9.93 -33.01 -12.22
C ASP A 64 -10.79 -32.38 -11.12
N THR A 65 -11.99 -31.99 -11.54
CA THR A 65 -13.21 -32.00 -10.70
C THR A 65 -13.68 -33.45 -10.52
N PRO A 66 -14.34 -33.82 -9.40
CA PRO A 66 -15.80 -33.70 -9.40
C PRO A 66 -16.48 -33.35 -8.05
N SER A 67 -17.51 -32.52 -8.17
CA SER A 67 -18.84 -32.57 -7.53
C SER A 67 -18.97 -32.84 -6.01
N PRO A 68 -19.55 -31.91 -5.22
CA PRO A 68 -19.98 -32.21 -3.86
C PRO A 68 -21.35 -32.91 -3.89
N SER A 69 -21.34 -34.23 -4.04
CA SER A 69 -22.54 -35.05 -3.83
C SER A 69 -22.55 -35.63 -2.41
N SER A 70 -23.56 -35.20 -1.66
CA SER A 70 -24.25 -35.96 -0.60
C SER A 70 -23.49 -36.22 0.71
N ARG A 71 -23.94 -35.53 1.76
CA ARG A 71 -24.12 -36.16 3.06
C ARG A 71 -25.39 -35.60 3.71
N ARG A 72 -26.48 -36.37 3.53
CA ARG A 72 -27.70 -36.31 4.31
C ARG A 72 -27.47 -37.04 5.64
#